data_AF-A0A645BHR6-F1
#
_entry.id   AF-A0A645BHR6-F1
#
_cell.length_a   1.000
_cell.length_b   1.000
_cell.length_c   1.000
_cell.angle_alpha   90.00
_cell.angle_beta   90.00
_cell.angle_gamma   90.00
#
_symmetry.space_group_name_H-M   'P 1'
#
loop_
_entity.id
_entity.type
_entity.pdbx_description
1 polymer ?
#
loop_
_entity_poly.entity_id
_entity_poly.type
_entity_poly.pdbx_seq_one_letter_code
_entity_poly.pdbx_strand_id
1 'polypeptide(L)'
;MTGSIGAMLIDGAGELYTKQTADQLALAANMAGCLFLGKPLAEATGSLENWRVQAKRRNVEPLEAYRQAARELAERLAALVPPAFTRPKVLMLHASDRITSNTLQIGSAVCERLEPVCDVQEISLQNGTVFDCRGCSYITCAHYAAQNSCYYGGSIINDVYPALTESDALLLLCPNYNDSVSANIMAFINRLTSLLVFNSLYEKYLYAVVVSGYSGSDLVAQQVLGSLCLNKTFMLPPRFCLTQTANDPGDAMKAPLMRERIEAFAASMQETMLVRRER
;
A
#
# COMPACT_ATOMS: atom_id res chain seq x y z
N MET A 1 17.19 9.84 4.14
CA MET A 1 15.97 10.66 4.04
C MET A 1 15.10 10.58 5.30
N THR A 2 15.64 10.13 6.44
CA THR A 2 14.91 10.09 7.71
C THR A 2 14.38 11.47 8.11
N GLY A 3 13.10 11.54 8.49
CA GLY A 3 12.44 12.78 8.89
C GLY A 3 11.96 13.64 7.71
N SER A 4 12.14 13.19 6.47
CA SER A 4 11.63 13.86 5.28
C SER A 4 10.24 13.34 4.90
N ILE A 5 9.41 14.23 4.35
CA ILE A 5 8.16 13.90 3.67
C ILE A 5 8.36 14.22 2.18
N GLY A 6 8.03 13.27 1.32
CA GLY A 6 8.33 13.32 -0.11
C GLY A 6 7.09 13.34 -0.99
N ALA A 7 7.25 13.97 -2.15
CA ALA A 7 6.41 13.84 -3.34
C ALA A 7 7.32 13.85 -4.59
N MET A 8 6.83 13.36 -5.72
CA MET A 8 7.62 13.22 -6.94
C MET A 8 6.91 13.85 -8.14
N LEU A 9 7.68 14.60 -8.92
CA LEU A 9 7.36 15.00 -10.28
C LEU A 9 8.31 14.26 -11.20
N ILE A 10 7.77 13.53 -12.18
CA ILE A 10 8.58 12.72 -13.11
C ILE A 10 8.15 13.00 -14.54
N ASP A 11 9.06 13.57 -15.32
CA ASP A 11 8.86 13.85 -16.74
C ASP A 11 9.65 12.85 -17.58
N GLY A 12 8.95 12.14 -18.46
CA GLY A 12 9.55 11.22 -19.42
C GLY A 12 9.76 11.90 -20.76
N ALA A 13 10.88 11.60 -21.44
CA ALA A 13 11.10 12.00 -22.83
C ALA A 13 10.25 11.20 -23.85
N GLY A 14 9.58 10.14 -23.39
CA GLY A 14 8.73 9.27 -24.21
C GLY A 14 7.60 8.64 -23.38
N GLU A 15 6.99 7.58 -23.90
CA GLU A 15 5.79 6.96 -23.29
C GLU A 15 6.09 5.87 -22.26
N LEU A 16 7.35 5.49 -22.10
CA LEU A 16 7.74 4.36 -21.26
C LEU A 16 8.43 4.84 -19.98
N TYR A 17 8.40 3.96 -18.97
CA TYR A 17 9.21 4.01 -17.76
C TYR A 17 8.93 5.11 -16.73
N THR A 18 8.04 6.07 -16.96
CA THR A 18 7.72 7.09 -15.95
C THR A 18 7.21 6.45 -14.65
N LYS A 19 6.29 5.49 -14.76
CA LYS A 19 5.77 4.71 -13.61
C LYS A 19 6.84 3.83 -12.96
N GLN A 20 7.57 3.06 -13.76
CA GLN A 20 8.60 2.17 -13.23
C GLN A 20 9.71 2.94 -12.51
N THR A 21 10.11 4.08 -13.06
CA THR A 21 11.07 5.00 -12.42
C THR A 21 10.49 5.54 -11.11
N ALA A 22 9.20 5.91 -11.09
CA ALA A 22 8.54 6.34 -9.87
C ALA A 22 8.54 5.26 -8.79
N ASP A 23 8.20 4.02 -9.12
CA ASP A 23 8.17 2.92 -8.16
C ASP A 23 9.56 2.67 -7.56
N GLN A 24 10.61 2.67 -8.38
CA GLN A 24 11.99 2.50 -7.94
C GLN A 24 12.48 3.64 -7.04
N LEU A 25 12.22 4.90 -7.44
CA LEU A 25 12.59 6.08 -6.66
C LEU A 25 11.83 6.13 -5.32
N ALA A 26 10.53 5.84 -5.34
CA ALA A 26 9.71 5.79 -4.13
C ALA A 26 10.22 4.72 -3.16
N LEU A 27 10.53 3.51 -3.66
CA LEU A 27 11.07 2.45 -2.81
C LEU A 27 12.41 2.88 -2.19
N ALA A 28 13.35 3.37 -3.01
CA ALA A 28 14.68 3.76 -2.55
C ALA A 28 14.61 4.88 -1.50
N ALA A 29 13.82 5.93 -1.76
CA ALA A 29 13.61 7.03 -0.84
C ALA A 29 12.94 6.58 0.46
N ASN A 30 11.91 5.74 0.37
CA ASN A 30 11.18 5.24 1.53
C ASN A 30 12.05 4.35 2.43
N MET A 31 12.82 3.45 1.83
CA MET A 31 13.79 2.62 2.55
C MET A 31 14.90 3.47 3.20
N ALA A 32 15.24 4.61 2.61
CA ALA A 32 16.12 5.62 3.21
C ALA A 32 15.43 6.49 4.29
N GLY A 33 14.16 6.21 4.64
CA GLY A 33 13.42 6.86 5.74
C GLY A 33 12.44 7.96 5.34
N CYS A 34 12.15 8.14 4.05
CA CYS A 34 11.18 9.13 3.56
C CYS A 34 9.74 8.66 3.78
N LEU A 35 8.88 9.49 4.37
CA LEU A 35 7.44 9.31 4.35
C LEU A 35 6.87 9.84 3.02
N PHE A 36 5.91 9.15 2.42
CA PHE A 36 5.16 9.70 1.27
C PHE A 36 3.67 9.83 1.63
N LEU A 37 3.08 10.98 1.30
CA LEU A 37 1.62 11.14 1.30
C LEU A 37 0.95 10.19 0.30
N GLY A 38 -0.34 9.92 0.46
CA GLY A 38 -1.10 9.17 -0.53
C GLY A 38 -1.11 9.82 -1.91
N LYS A 39 -0.99 9.02 -2.98
CA LYS A 39 -0.80 9.54 -4.36
C LYS A 39 0.27 10.66 -4.42
N PRO A 40 1.54 10.35 -4.09
CA PRO A 40 2.61 11.33 -4.01
C PRO A 40 3.26 11.64 -5.37
N LEU A 41 2.65 11.23 -6.49
CA LEU A 41 3.26 11.30 -7.82
C LEU A 41 2.38 12.10 -8.79
N ALA A 42 2.98 13.07 -9.47
CA ALA A 42 2.49 13.55 -10.76
C ALA A 42 3.56 13.23 -11.82
N GLU A 43 3.18 12.45 -12.84
CA GLU A 43 4.09 12.07 -13.92
C GLU A 43 3.56 12.53 -15.27
N ALA A 44 4.46 12.87 -16.18
CA ALA A 44 4.16 13.28 -17.54
C ALA A 44 4.92 12.37 -18.52
N THR A 45 4.21 11.69 -19.41
CA THR A 45 4.86 11.06 -20.56
C THR A 45 5.22 12.10 -21.61
N GLY A 46 6.13 11.77 -22.53
CA GLY A 46 6.65 12.70 -23.53
C GLY A 46 5.56 13.39 -24.37
N SER A 47 4.48 12.68 -24.70
CA SER A 47 3.32 13.23 -25.41
C SER A 47 2.26 13.89 -24.52
N LEU A 48 2.35 13.72 -23.20
CA LEU A 48 1.30 14.07 -22.22
C LEU A 48 -0.05 13.35 -22.45
N GLU A 49 -0.10 12.26 -23.23
CA GLU A 49 -1.36 11.53 -23.46
C GLU A 49 -1.93 10.96 -22.15
N ASN A 50 -1.07 10.63 -21.17
CA ASN A 50 -1.50 10.20 -19.84
C ASN A 50 -2.33 11.27 -19.08
N TRP A 51 -2.27 12.54 -19.49
CA TRP A 51 -3.07 13.64 -18.93
C TRP A 51 -4.39 13.90 -19.65
N ARG A 52 -4.64 13.31 -20.82
CA ARG A 52 -5.81 13.61 -21.67
C ARG A 52 -7.16 13.49 -20.93
N VAL A 53 -7.35 12.45 -20.13
CA VAL A 53 -8.60 12.24 -19.38
C VAL A 53 -8.78 13.29 -18.30
N GLN A 54 -7.70 13.63 -17.58
CA GLN A 54 -7.71 14.63 -16.51
C GLN A 54 -7.90 16.05 -17.06
N ALA A 55 -7.27 16.35 -18.19
CA ALA A 55 -7.42 17.58 -18.95
C ALA A 55 -8.86 17.80 -19.41
N LYS A 56 -9.49 16.78 -20.02
CA LYS A 56 -10.91 16.83 -20.39
C LYS A 56 -11.83 17.08 -19.19
N ARG A 57 -11.55 16.45 -18.05
CA ARG A 57 -12.35 16.64 -16.81
C ARG A 57 -12.21 18.06 -16.24
N ARG A 58 -11.03 18.66 -16.35
CA ARG A 58 -10.74 20.02 -15.90
C ARG A 58 -11.06 21.10 -16.94
N ASN A 59 -11.43 20.70 -18.17
CA ASN A 59 -11.65 21.59 -19.30
C ASN A 59 -10.44 22.50 -19.61
N VAL A 60 -9.24 21.93 -19.61
CA VAL A 60 -7.96 22.60 -19.94
C VAL A 60 -7.10 21.69 -20.81
N GLU A 61 -5.99 22.20 -21.35
CA GLU A 61 -5.02 21.42 -22.12
C GLU A 61 -4.20 20.45 -21.23
N PRO A 62 -3.68 19.33 -21.79
CA PRO A 62 -2.89 18.34 -21.03
C PRO A 62 -1.76 18.92 -20.19
N LEU A 63 -0.98 19.84 -20.75
CA LEU A 63 0.12 20.49 -20.03
C LEU A 63 -0.37 21.33 -18.84
N GLU A 64 -1.51 22.00 -18.99
CA GLU A 64 -2.08 22.80 -17.91
C GLU A 64 -2.68 21.90 -16.82
N ALA A 65 -3.32 20.79 -17.19
CA ALA A 65 -3.79 19.80 -16.23
C ALA A 65 -2.63 19.21 -15.41
N TYR A 66 -1.50 18.92 -16.05
CA TYR A 66 -0.28 18.47 -15.37
C TYR A 66 0.25 19.53 -14.39
N ARG A 67 0.38 20.79 -14.83
CA ARG A 67 0.83 21.90 -13.97
C ARG A 67 -0.07 22.12 -12.76
N GLN A 68 -1.38 22.02 -12.94
CA GLN A 68 -2.34 22.10 -11.84
C GLN A 68 -2.15 20.95 -10.86
N ALA A 69 -2.03 19.71 -11.35
CA ALA A 69 -1.79 18.56 -10.48
C ALA A 69 -0.43 18.63 -9.74
N ALA A 70 0.62 19.15 -10.38
CA ALA A 70 1.91 19.37 -9.74
C ALA A 70 1.81 20.42 -8.61
N ARG A 71 1.06 21.50 -8.83
CA ARG A 71 0.78 22.52 -7.81
C ARG A 71 -0.03 21.93 -6.66
N GLU A 72 -1.14 21.25 -6.95
CA GLU A 72 -1.99 20.56 -5.96
C GLU A 72 -1.15 19.58 -5.11
N LEU A 73 -0.22 18.85 -5.73
CA LEU A 73 0.67 17.93 -5.04
C LEU A 73 1.63 18.66 -4.08
N ALA A 74 2.23 19.77 -4.52
CA ALA A 74 3.12 20.58 -3.69
C ALA A 74 2.37 21.20 -2.49
N GLU A 75 1.15 21.70 -2.72
CA GLU A 75 0.29 22.25 -1.66
C GLU A 75 -0.07 21.17 -0.63
N ARG A 76 -0.49 19.98 -1.09
CA ARG A 76 -0.78 18.84 -0.21
C ARG A 76 0.44 18.37 0.58
N LEU A 77 1.62 18.38 -0.03
CA LEU A 77 2.87 18.05 0.64
C LEU A 77 3.19 19.08 1.74
N ALA A 78 3.07 20.38 1.44
CA ALA A 78 3.35 21.46 2.39
C ALA A 78 2.37 21.48 3.56
N ALA A 79 1.12 21.09 3.33
CA ALA A 79 0.06 21.05 4.34
C ALA A 79 -0.01 19.71 5.11
N LEU A 80 0.83 18.71 4.78
CA LEU A 80 0.67 17.38 5.33
C LEU A 80 0.98 17.35 6.83
N VAL A 81 0.01 16.88 7.60
CA VAL A 81 0.19 16.44 8.98
C VAL A 81 -0.19 14.95 9.03
N PRO A 82 0.78 14.04 9.13
CA PRO A 82 0.48 12.60 9.23
C PRO A 82 -0.42 12.32 10.44
N PRO A 83 -1.47 11.50 10.29
CA PRO A 83 -2.39 11.22 11.39
C PRO A 83 -1.71 10.38 12.47
N ALA A 84 -2.09 10.61 13.71
CA ALA A 84 -1.64 9.84 14.86
C ALA A 84 -2.83 9.46 15.73
N PHE A 85 -2.78 8.27 16.33
CA PHE A 85 -3.90 7.64 17.01
C PHE A 85 -3.50 7.27 18.44
N THR A 86 -4.47 7.29 19.36
CA THR A 86 -4.24 6.89 20.75
C THR A 86 -4.09 5.38 20.88
N ARG A 87 -4.85 4.62 20.07
CA ARG A 87 -4.82 3.17 19.96
C ARG A 87 -5.11 2.78 18.50
N PRO A 88 -4.09 2.73 17.64
CA PRO A 88 -4.26 2.49 16.21
C PRO A 88 -4.91 1.13 15.93
N LYS A 89 -5.79 1.08 14.94
CA LYS A 89 -6.37 -0.15 14.39
C LYS A 89 -5.54 -0.67 13.22
N VAL A 90 -4.95 -1.85 13.35
CA VAL A 90 -4.10 -2.47 12.33
C VAL A 90 -4.83 -3.65 11.72
N LEU A 91 -5.12 -3.58 10.42
CA LEU A 91 -5.60 -4.71 9.64
C LEU A 91 -4.42 -5.48 9.06
N MET A 92 -4.18 -6.69 9.52
CA MET A 92 -3.26 -7.65 8.89
C MET A 92 -4.01 -8.47 7.84
N LEU A 93 -3.64 -8.31 6.56
CA LEU A 93 -4.27 -9.00 5.44
C LEU A 93 -3.27 -9.94 4.76
N HIS A 94 -3.66 -11.20 4.58
CA HIS A 94 -2.82 -12.21 3.93
C HIS A 94 -3.62 -13.24 3.15
N ALA A 95 -2.94 -14.06 2.36
CA ALA A 95 -3.51 -15.20 1.64
C ALA A 95 -2.61 -16.44 1.82
N SER A 96 -2.12 -16.63 3.04
CA SER A 96 -1.03 -17.55 3.36
C SER A 96 -1.49 -18.64 4.31
N ASP A 97 -0.94 -19.85 4.13
CA ASP A 97 -1.16 -20.98 5.02
C ASP A 97 -0.46 -20.77 6.37
N ARG A 98 -1.16 -21.05 7.47
CA ARG A 98 -0.68 -20.75 8.82
C ARG A 98 0.43 -21.66 9.32
N ILE A 99 0.48 -22.89 8.81
CA ILE A 99 1.46 -23.88 9.25
C ILE A 99 2.81 -23.61 8.56
N THR A 100 2.78 -23.26 7.28
CA THR A 100 3.98 -23.27 6.42
C THR A 100 4.51 -21.89 6.05
N SER A 101 3.71 -20.82 6.19
CA SER A 101 4.11 -19.51 5.66
C SER A 101 5.12 -18.77 6.52
N ASN A 102 6.33 -18.61 5.98
CA ASN A 102 7.34 -17.69 6.50
C ASN A 102 6.84 -16.24 6.61
N THR A 103 6.08 -15.76 5.62
CA THR A 103 5.52 -14.39 5.63
C THR A 103 4.53 -14.20 6.77
N LEU A 104 3.65 -15.18 7.02
CA LEU A 104 2.70 -15.13 8.12
C LEU A 104 3.39 -15.21 9.48
N GLN A 105 4.45 -15.99 9.62
CA GLN A 105 5.23 -16.06 10.86
C GLN A 105 5.84 -14.70 11.23
N ILE A 106 6.49 -14.02 10.27
CA ILE A 106 7.02 -12.67 10.49
C ILE A 106 5.86 -11.69 10.79
N GLY A 107 4.81 -11.69 9.97
CA GLY A 107 3.66 -10.78 10.15
C GLY A 107 2.99 -10.95 11.52
N SER A 108 2.77 -12.19 11.96
CA SER A 108 2.21 -12.49 13.28
C SER A 108 3.11 -12.00 14.40
N ALA A 109 4.42 -12.23 14.30
CA ALA A 109 5.40 -11.76 15.29
C ALA A 109 5.48 -10.22 15.36
N VAL A 110 5.28 -9.51 14.24
CA VAL A 110 5.11 -8.05 14.23
C VAL A 110 3.84 -7.66 14.98
N CYS A 111 2.70 -8.28 14.66
CA CYS A 111 1.41 -8.02 15.30
C CYS A 111 1.44 -8.25 16.82
N GLU A 112 2.05 -9.33 17.30
CA GLU A 112 2.25 -9.61 18.74
C GLU A 112 2.93 -8.45 19.48
N ARG A 113 3.84 -7.72 18.81
CA ARG A 113 4.52 -6.54 19.40
C ARG A 113 3.67 -5.28 19.36
N LEU A 114 2.64 -5.24 18.52
CA LEU A 114 1.72 -4.12 18.38
C LEU A 114 0.51 -4.24 19.32
N GLU A 115 0.02 -5.45 19.60
CA GLU A 115 -1.14 -5.74 20.46
C GLU A 115 -1.19 -4.97 21.80
N PRO A 116 -0.06 -4.74 22.51
CA PRO A 116 -0.09 -3.96 23.76
C PRO A 116 -0.62 -2.53 23.58
N VAL A 117 -0.46 -1.94 22.39
CA VAL A 117 -0.75 -0.51 22.12
C VAL A 117 -1.68 -0.28 20.92
N CYS A 118 -1.97 -1.30 20.12
CA CYS A 118 -2.82 -1.26 18.94
C CYS A 118 -3.95 -2.31 19.03
N ASP A 119 -5.04 -2.08 18.31
CA ASP A 119 -6.06 -3.10 18.05
C ASP A 119 -5.72 -3.80 16.73
N VAL A 120 -5.40 -5.10 16.78
CA VAL A 120 -4.99 -5.87 15.59
C VAL A 120 -6.13 -6.77 15.16
N GLN A 121 -6.50 -6.69 13.88
CA GLN A 121 -7.44 -7.61 13.22
C GLN A 121 -6.72 -8.37 12.11
N GLU A 122 -6.83 -9.69 12.12
CA GLU A 122 -6.33 -10.54 11.04
C GLU A 122 -7.47 -10.95 10.10
N ILE A 123 -7.24 -10.86 8.79
CA ILE A 123 -8.09 -11.47 7.77
C ILE A 123 -7.25 -12.31 6.81
N SER A 124 -7.62 -13.59 6.69
CA SER A 124 -7.09 -14.50 5.68
C SER A 124 -8.01 -14.59 4.47
N LEU A 125 -7.50 -14.22 3.30
CA LEU A 125 -8.16 -14.38 2.01
C LEU A 125 -8.18 -15.83 1.51
N GLN A 126 -7.63 -16.81 2.26
CA GLN A 126 -7.82 -18.23 1.95
C GLN A 126 -9.19 -18.77 2.41
N ASN A 127 -9.80 -18.13 3.41
CA ASN A 127 -11.00 -18.65 4.08
C ASN A 127 -12.31 -18.31 3.34
N GLY A 128 -12.24 -17.82 2.10
CA GLY A 128 -13.43 -17.44 1.34
C GLY A 128 -13.20 -17.43 -0.16
N THR A 129 -14.29 -17.36 -0.92
CA THR A 129 -14.23 -17.30 -2.37
C THR A 129 -13.72 -15.94 -2.83
N VAL A 130 -12.48 -15.90 -3.32
CA VAL A 130 -11.86 -14.70 -3.88
C VAL A 130 -11.93 -14.73 -5.40
N PHE A 131 -12.72 -13.83 -5.95
CA PHE A 131 -12.74 -13.56 -7.39
C PHE A 131 -11.94 -12.31 -7.71
N ASP A 132 -11.16 -12.34 -8.78
CA ASP A 132 -10.48 -11.18 -9.34
C ASP A 132 -11.44 -10.29 -10.16
N CYS A 133 -11.03 -9.04 -10.38
CA CYS A 133 -11.73 -8.07 -11.21
C CYS A 133 -11.63 -8.44 -12.70
N ARG A 134 -12.78 -8.64 -13.34
CA ARG A 134 -12.92 -8.84 -14.80
C ARG A 134 -13.07 -7.54 -15.60
N GLY A 135 -12.90 -6.37 -14.96
CA GLY A 135 -12.94 -5.07 -15.65
C GLY A 135 -14.34 -4.61 -16.09
N CYS A 136 -15.30 -4.52 -15.16
CA CYS A 136 -16.61 -3.90 -15.45
C CYS A 136 -16.47 -2.41 -15.82
N SER A 137 -17.46 -1.86 -16.54
CA SER A 137 -17.49 -0.43 -16.87
C SER A 137 -17.46 0.46 -15.61
N TYR A 138 -17.01 1.71 -15.73
CA TYR A 138 -17.03 2.66 -14.60
C TYR A 138 -18.45 2.86 -14.04
N ILE A 139 -19.46 2.94 -14.92
CA ILE A 139 -20.86 3.10 -14.52
C ILE A 139 -21.32 1.90 -13.69
N THR A 140 -21.00 0.68 -14.15
CA THR A 140 -21.32 -0.55 -13.40
C THR A 140 -20.58 -0.59 -12.07
N CYS A 141 -19.28 -0.28 -12.05
CA CYS A 141 -18.48 -0.25 -10.82
C CYS A 141 -19.07 0.74 -9.81
N ALA A 142 -19.40 1.95 -10.25
CA ALA A 142 -19.99 3.00 -9.42
C ALA A 142 -21.37 2.61 -8.86
N HIS A 143 -22.20 1.91 -9.65
CA HIS A 143 -23.50 1.42 -9.18
C HIS A 143 -23.39 0.48 -7.97
N TYR A 144 -22.51 -0.51 -8.04
CA TYR A 144 -22.28 -1.42 -6.89
C TYR A 144 -21.56 -0.73 -5.73
N ALA A 145 -20.60 0.15 -6.03
CA ALA A 145 -19.87 0.91 -5.03
C ALA A 145 -20.78 1.76 -4.14
N ALA A 146 -21.86 2.33 -4.71
CA ALA A 146 -22.84 3.14 -3.98
C ALA A 146 -23.59 2.34 -2.90
N GLN A 147 -23.54 1.01 -2.98
CA GLN A 147 -24.14 0.08 -2.02
C GLN A 147 -23.08 -0.62 -1.16
N ASN A 148 -21.86 -0.04 -1.08
CA ASN A 148 -20.69 -0.64 -0.42
C ASN A 148 -20.37 -2.05 -0.93
N SER A 149 -20.59 -2.29 -2.23
CA SER A 149 -20.46 -3.61 -2.84
C SER A 149 -19.61 -3.59 -4.11
N CYS A 150 -19.39 -4.77 -4.67
CA CYS A 150 -18.77 -4.98 -5.98
C CYS A 150 -19.50 -6.13 -6.66
N TYR A 151 -19.56 -6.11 -8.00
CA TYR A 151 -20.18 -7.16 -8.81
C TYR A 151 -19.80 -8.59 -8.38
N TYR A 152 -18.56 -8.78 -7.92
CA TYR A 152 -18.02 -10.10 -7.56
C TYR A 152 -18.38 -10.58 -6.14
N GLY A 153 -18.84 -9.70 -5.23
CA GLY A 153 -19.15 -10.06 -3.84
C GLY A 153 -18.01 -10.79 -3.09
N GLY A 154 -18.35 -11.68 -2.16
CA GLY A 154 -17.37 -12.52 -1.45
C GLY A 154 -16.58 -11.80 -0.35
N SER A 155 -15.57 -12.47 0.18
CA SER A 155 -14.85 -12.06 1.40
C SER A 155 -14.19 -10.69 1.32
N ILE A 156 -13.76 -10.26 0.13
CA ILE A 156 -13.21 -8.90 -0.06
C ILE A 156 -14.25 -7.83 0.31
N ILE A 157 -15.53 -8.02 -0.06
CA ILE A 157 -16.59 -7.03 0.22
C ILE A 157 -17.11 -7.21 1.64
N ASN A 158 -17.33 -8.45 2.05
CA ASN A 158 -18.01 -8.75 3.30
C ASN A 158 -17.12 -8.52 4.52
N ASP A 159 -15.82 -8.82 4.38
CA ASP A 159 -14.89 -8.85 5.51
C ASP A 159 -13.81 -7.77 5.37
N VAL A 160 -13.16 -7.68 4.21
CA VAL A 160 -11.99 -6.80 4.04
C VAL A 160 -12.39 -5.33 3.92
N TYR A 161 -13.43 -4.98 3.17
CA TYR A 161 -13.82 -3.58 2.98
C TYR A 161 -14.26 -2.89 4.28
N PRO A 162 -15.13 -3.51 5.12
CA PRO A 162 -15.47 -2.95 6.42
C PRO A 162 -14.22 -2.80 7.30
N ALA A 163 -13.42 -3.86 7.45
CA ALA A 163 -12.22 -3.83 8.27
C ALA A 163 -11.21 -2.76 7.80
N LEU A 164 -11.02 -2.62 6.49
CA LEU A 164 -10.11 -1.62 5.93
C LEU A 164 -10.63 -0.20 6.11
N THR A 165 -11.96 -0.01 6.05
CA THR A 165 -12.59 1.30 6.29
C THR A 165 -12.42 1.71 7.75
N GLU A 166 -12.47 0.76 8.68
CA GLU A 166 -12.31 1.01 10.11
C GLU A 166 -10.85 1.07 10.58
N SER A 167 -9.89 0.54 9.81
CA SER A 167 -8.48 0.48 10.23
C SER A 167 -7.73 1.80 10.03
N ASP A 168 -6.70 2.04 10.82
CA ASP A 168 -5.77 3.17 10.65
C ASP A 168 -4.55 2.77 9.81
N ALA A 169 -4.24 1.47 9.79
CA ALA A 169 -3.17 0.91 8.99
C ALA A 169 -3.55 -0.43 8.36
N LEU A 170 -2.92 -0.71 7.22
CA LEU A 170 -2.94 -1.99 6.53
C LEU A 170 -1.53 -2.59 6.60
N LEU A 171 -1.39 -3.78 7.19
CA LEU A 171 -0.20 -4.62 7.11
C LEU A 171 -0.46 -5.75 6.10
N LEU A 172 0.13 -5.65 4.92
CA LEU A 172 -0.06 -6.62 3.85
C LEU A 172 1.05 -7.68 3.87
N LEU A 173 0.68 -8.96 3.93
CA LEU A 173 1.66 -10.06 3.87
C LEU A 173 1.75 -10.61 2.45
N CYS A 174 2.92 -10.46 1.84
CA CYS A 174 3.16 -10.77 0.44
C CYS A 174 4.30 -11.80 0.29
N PRO A 175 4.02 -13.11 0.34
CA PRO A 175 4.94 -14.09 -0.24
C PRO A 175 5.16 -13.77 -1.73
N ASN A 176 6.41 -13.86 -2.19
CA ASN A 176 6.76 -13.67 -3.59
C ASN A 176 6.37 -14.90 -4.42
N TYR A 177 5.46 -14.72 -5.37
CA TYR A 177 5.11 -15.70 -6.40
C TYR A 177 5.50 -15.18 -7.79
N ASN A 178 6.64 -15.62 -8.30
CA ASN A 178 7.17 -15.24 -9.62
C ASN A 178 7.34 -13.72 -9.78
N ASP A 179 8.02 -13.10 -8.82
CA ASP A 179 8.25 -11.66 -8.73
C ASP A 179 6.94 -10.87 -8.67
N SER A 180 5.93 -11.41 -8.01
CA SER A 180 4.59 -10.84 -7.88
C SER A 180 3.95 -11.16 -6.54
N VAL A 181 2.98 -10.33 -6.16
CA VAL A 181 2.05 -10.67 -5.07
C VAL A 181 1.18 -11.87 -5.48
N SER A 182 0.62 -12.58 -4.49
CA SER A 182 -0.27 -13.71 -4.79
C SER A 182 -1.55 -13.27 -5.52
N ALA A 183 -2.18 -14.21 -6.24
CA ALA A 183 -3.42 -13.95 -6.98
C ALA A 183 -4.53 -13.37 -6.09
N ASN A 184 -4.65 -13.82 -4.83
CA ASN A 184 -5.67 -13.30 -3.91
C ASN A 184 -5.38 -11.86 -3.47
N ILE A 185 -4.10 -11.52 -3.26
CA ILE A 185 -3.68 -10.15 -2.93
C ILE A 185 -3.87 -9.23 -4.15
N MET A 186 -3.54 -9.72 -5.35
CA MET A 186 -3.82 -9.00 -6.59
C MET A 186 -5.32 -8.76 -6.78
N ALA A 187 -6.16 -9.76 -6.53
CA ALA A 187 -7.62 -9.63 -6.58
C ALA A 187 -8.15 -8.57 -5.61
N PHE A 188 -7.61 -8.51 -4.39
CA PHE A 188 -7.89 -7.43 -3.45
C PHE A 188 -7.52 -6.06 -4.03
N ILE A 189 -6.29 -5.89 -4.50
CA ILE A 189 -5.78 -4.63 -5.08
C ILE A 189 -6.65 -4.15 -6.26
N ASN A 190 -6.95 -5.06 -7.19
CA ASN A 190 -7.73 -4.78 -8.39
C ASN A 190 -9.15 -4.33 -8.05
N ARG A 191 -9.75 -4.90 -7.00
CA ARG A 191 -11.13 -4.63 -6.61
C ARG A 191 -11.31 -3.36 -5.78
N LEU A 192 -10.27 -2.91 -5.07
CA LEU A 192 -10.29 -1.68 -4.26
C LEU A 192 -10.81 -0.43 -4.97
N THR A 193 -10.77 -0.40 -6.31
CA THR A 193 -11.37 0.71 -7.08
C THR A 193 -12.84 0.93 -6.72
N SER A 194 -13.60 -0.14 -6.46
CA SER A 194 -15.01 -0.03 -6.03
C SER A 194 -15.16 0.69 -4.69
N LEU A 195 -14.32 0.39 -3.69
CA LEU A 195 -14.33 1.10 -2.41
C LEU A 195 -13.99 2.59 -2.59
N LEU A 196 -12.99 2.87 -3.43
CA LEU A 196 -12.45 4.22 -3.65
C LEU A 196 -13.30 5.12 -4.55
N VAL A 197 -14.42 4.63 -5.07
CA VAL A 197 -15.36 5.52 -5.80
C VAL A 197 -15.95 6.57 -4.86
N PHE A 198 -16.26 6.17 -3.62
CA PHE A 198 -16.92 7.02 -2.62
C PHE A 198 -16.16 7.15 -1.30
N ASN A 199 -15.00 6.50 -1.16
CA ASN A 199 -14.16 6.56 0.02
C ASN A 199 -12.72 6.94 -0.37
N SER A 200 -11.91 7.28 0.62
CA SER A 200 -10.48 7.52 0.44
C SER A 200 -9.66 6.79 1.49
N LEU A 201 -8.38 6.55 1.20
CA LEU A 201 -7.43 5.90 2.10
C LEU A 201 -6.26 6.83 2.43
N TYR A 202 -6.41 8.15 2.21
CA TYR A 202 -5.36 9.16 2.39
C TYR A 202 -4.81 9.24 3.81
N GLU A 203 -5.64 8.92 4.81
CA GLU A 203 -5.30 8.98 6.22
C GLU A 203 -4.90 7.61 6.80
N LYS A 204 -4.67 6.61 5.93
CA LYS A 204 -4.30 5.25 6.34
C LYS A 204 -2.87 4.93 5.96
N TYR A 205 -2.14 4.29 6.86
CA TYR A 205 -0.76 3.86 6.64
C TYR A 205 -0.70 2.49 5.96
N LEU A 206 0.21 2.33 5.00
CA LEU A 206 0.50 1.06 4.35
C LEU A 206 1.82 0.49 4.87
N TYR A 207 1.79 -0.74 5.37
CA TYR A 207 2.96 -1.54 5.70
C TYR A 207 2.92 -2.87 4.96
N ALA A 208 4.09 -3.48 4.77
CA ALA A 208 4.20 -4.78 4.13
C ALA A 208 5.25 -5.67 4.77
N VAL A 209 5.01 -6.98 4.72
CA VAL A 209 6.04 -8.00 4.91
C VAL A 209 6.16 -8.78 3.61
N VAL A 210 7.35 -8.84 3.05
CA VAL A 210 7.64 -9.59 1.83
C VAL A 210 8.63 -10.69 2.13
N VAL A 211 8.30 -11.93 1.77
CA VAL A 211 9.25 -13.04 1.84
C VAL A 211 9.44 -13.64 0.46
N SER A 212 10.69 -13.77 0.04
CA SER A 212 11.08 -14.39 -1.23
C SER A 212 11.89 -15.65 -1.00
N GLY A 213 11.69 -16.69 -1.83
CA GLY A 213 12.51 -17.91 -1.75
C GLY A 213 14.00 -17.68 -2.06
N TYR A 214 14.30 -16.71 -2.93
CA TYR A 214 15.67 -16.40 -3.35
C TYR A 214 15.89 -14.89 -3.59
N SER A 215 15.12 -14.25 -4.49
CA SER A 215 15.24 -12.82 -4.83
C SER A 215 13.87 -12.16 -5.13
N GLY A 216 13.88 -10.90 -5.56
CA GLY A 216 12.69 -10.20 -6.06
C GLY A 216 11.78 -9.60 -4.99
N SER A 217 12.22 -9.52 -3.73
CA SER A 217 11.41 -8.87 -2.69
C SER A 217 11.17 -7.39 -2.98
N ASP A 218 12.12 -6.73 -3.63
CA ASP A 218 12.03 -5.35 -4.08
C ASP A 218 10.98 -5.17 -5.20
N LEU A 219 10.84 -6.13 -6.11
CA LEU A 219 9.81 -6.12 -7.16
C LEU A 219 8.40 -6.25 -6.57
N VAL A 220 8.23 -7.13 -5.58
CA VAL A 220 6.96 -7.27 -4.86
C VAL A 220 6.66 -6.02 -4.03
N ALA A 221 7.66 -5.44 -3.34
CA ALA A 221 7.49 -4.20 -2.60
C ALA A 221 7.10 -3.02 -3.53
N GLN A 222 7.73 -2.92 -4.71
CA GLN A 222 7.37 -1.95 -5.75
C GLN A 222 5.92 -2.13 -6.22
N GLN A 223 5.44 -3.36 -6.42
CA GLN A 223 4.04 -3.59 -6.76
C GLN A 223 3.07 -3.14 -5.67
N VAL A 224 3.40 -3.42 -4.40
CA VAL A 224 2.58 -3.02 -3.25
C VAL A 224 2.52 -1.50 -3.14
N LEU A 225 3.65 -0.79 -3.15
CA LEU A 225 3.65 0.68 -3.04
C LEU A 225 3.08 1.35 -4.30
N GLY A 226 3.38 0.84 -5.49
CA GLY A 226 2.90 1.41 -6.75
C GLY A 226 1.38 1.28 -6.84
N SER A 227 0.85 0.12 -6.48
CA SER A 227 -0.59 -0.12 -6.48
C SER A 227 -1.30 0.61 -5.35
N LEU A 228 -0.80 0.56 -4.12
CA LEU A 228 -1.55 1.03 -2.96
C LEU A 228 -1.25 2.47 -2.58
N CYS A 229 0.01 2.91 -2.63
CA CYS A 229 0.37 4.30 -2.35
C CYS A 229 0.20 5.20 -3.58
N LEU A 230 0.90 4.88 -4.69
CA LEU A 230 0.91 5.75 -5.86
C LEU A 230 -0.45 5.82 -6.57
N ASN A 231 -1.20 4.71 -6.61
CA ASN A 231 -2.48 4.64 -7.31
C ASN A 231 -3.71 4.68 -6.38
N LYS A 232 -3.64 4.13 -5.15
CA LYS A 232 -4.82 3.92 -4.28
C LYS A 232 -4.76 4.69 -2.95
N THR A 233 -4.01 5.80 -2.90
CA THR A 233 -4.07 6.84 -1.86
C THR A 233 -3.51 6.48 -0.47
N PHE A 234 -3.00 5.28 -0.22
CA PHE A 234 -2.38 5.01 1.09
C PHE A 234 -1.14 5.87 1.32
N MET A 235 -0.94 6.30 2.57
CA MET A 235 0.31 6.92 3.00
C MET A 235 1.40 5.86 3.14
N LEU A 236 2.62 6.15 2.68
CA LEU A 236 3.77 5.26 2.79
C LEU A 236 4.68 5.72 3.94
N PRO A 237 4.59 5.10 5.13
CA PRO A 237 5.42 5.43 6.29
C PRO A 237 6.88 5.07 6.04
N PRO A 238 7.85 5.71 6.72
CA PRO A 238 9.28 5.42 6.57
C PRO A 238 9.58 3.92 6.71
N ARG A 239 10.36 3.36 5.77
CA ARG A 239 10.70 1.92 5.75
C ARG A 239 9.46 1.03 5.86
N PHE A 240 8.47 1.26 4.99
CA PHE A 240 7.15 0.62 5.06
C PHE A 240 7.18 -0.92 4.96
N CYS A 241 8.25 -1.48 4.41
CA CYS A 241 8.34 -2.89 4.05
C CYS A 241 9.48 -3.60 4.79
N LEU A 242 9.16 -4.70 5.47
CA LEU A 242 10.13 -5.66 5.98
C LEU A 242 10.28 -6.81 4.97
N THR A 243 11.49 -7.01 4.45
CA THR A 243 11.78 -8.07 3.46
C THR A 243 12.62 -9.19 4.07
N GLN A 244 12.44 -10.43 3.62
CA GLN A 244 13.31 -11.54 3.98
C GLN A 244 13.44 -12.57 2.85
N THR A 245 14.64 -13.12 2.67
CA THR A 245 14.84 -14.31 1.84
C THR A 245 14.71 -15.57 2.70
N ALA A 246 13.75 -16.44 2.39
CA ALA A 246 13.56 -17.74 3.02
C ALA A 246 12.69 -18.63 2.13
N ASN A 247 13.07 -19.90 1.98
CA ASN A 247 12.34 -20.87 1.18
C ASN A 247 11.55 -21.85 2.05
N ASP A 248 12.25 -22.58 2.92
CA ASP A 248 11.62 -23.67 3.67
C ASP A 248 10.81 -23.12 4.86
N PRO A 249 9.71 -23.79 5.24
CA PRO A 249 8.90 -23.36 6.38
C PRO A 249 9.71 -23.15 7.66
N GLY A 250 9.59 -21.97 8.27
CA GLY A 250 10.28 -21.61 9.51
C GLY A 250 11.66 -20.97 9.32
N ASP A 251 12.22 -20.97 8.11
CA ASP A 251 13.56 -20.43 7.88
C ASP A 251 13.64 -18.92 8.03
N ALA A 252 12.56 -18.20 7.71
CA ALA A 252 12.55 -16.76 7.85
C ALA A 252 12.83 -16.31 9.29
N MET A 253 12.29 -17.04 10.27
CA MET A 253 12.50 -16.73 11.70
C MET A 253 13.90 -17.08 12.20
N LYS A 254 14.63 -17.96 11.51
CA LYS A 254 16.01 -18.35 11.82
C LYS A 254 17.04 -17.39 11.22
N ALA A 255 16.61 -16.49 10.33
CA ALA A 255 17.52 -15.57 9.66
C ALA A 255 18.27 -14.70 10.69
N PRO A 256 19.55 -14.38 10.43
CA PRO A 256 20.33 -13.53 11.32
C PRO A 256 19.61 -12.21 11.61
N LEU A 257 19.57 -11.85 12.88
CA LEU A 257 18.96 -10.62 13.38
C LEU A 257 17.45 -10.47 13.07
N MET A 258 16.74 -11.55 12.70
CA MET A 258 15.33 -11.45 12.34
C MET A 258 14.48 -10.89 13.50
N ARG A 259 14.75 -11.32 14.72
CA ARG A 259 14.04 -10.85 15.90
C ARG A 259 14.21 -9.35 16.11
N GLU A 260 15.44 -8.86 16.03
CA GLU A 260 15.79 -7.44 16.15
C GLU A 260 15.15 -6.62 15.03
N ARG A 261 15.10 -7.15 13.81
CA ARG A 261 14.46 -6.50 12.66
C ARG A 261 12.93 -6.42 12.81
N ILE A 262 12.29 -7.47 13.33
CA ILE A 262 10.86 -7.46 13.67
C ILE A 262 10.58 -6.41 14.76
N GLU A 263 11.43 -6.36 15.80
CA GLU A 263 11.31 -5.37 16.87
C GLU A 263 11.48 -3.94 16.36
N ALA A 264 12.50 -3.69 15.53
CA ALA A 264 12.71 -2.38 14.91
C ALA A 264 11.57 -1.98 13.97
N PHE A 265 11.01 -2.93 13.21
CA PHE A 265 9.88 -2.67 12.33
C PHE A 265 8.61 -2.31 13.12
N ALA A 266 8.26 -3.11 14.14
CA ALA A 266 7.12 -2.82 15.02
C ALA A 266 7.30 -1.48 15.77
N ALA A 267 8.50 -1.19 16.27
CA ALA A 267 8.79 0.09 16.92
C ALA A 267 8.62 1.29 15.95
N SER A 268 9.07 1.15 14.69
CA SER A 268 8.88 2.18 13.65
C SER A 268 7.39 2.40 13.32
N MET A 269 6.59 1.33 13.31
CA MET A 269 5.14 1.43 13.15
C MET A 269 4.51 2.20 14.31
N GLN A 270 4.89 1.88 15.55
CA GLN A 270 4.42 2.57 16.74
C GLN A 270 4.81 4.06 16.75
N GLU A 271 6.07 4.38 16.43
CA GLU A 271 6.54 5.77 16.37
C GLU A 271 5.75 6.61 15.35
N THR A 272 5.35 5.98 14.24
CA THR A 272 4.62 6.67 13.17
C THR A 272 3.13 6.83 13.51
N MET A 273 2.50 5.81 14.08
CA MET A 273 1.04 5.78 14.26
C MET A 273 0.57 6.32 15.61
N LEU A 274 1.38 6.29 16.67
CA LEU A 274 0.93 6.68 18.01
C LEU A 274 1.05 8.18 18.24
N VAL A 275 0.04 8.74 18.93
CA VAL A 275 0.15 10.09 19.50
C VAL A 275 1.34 10.11 20.46
N ARG A 276 2.29 11.01 20.22
CA ARG A 276 3.38 11.26 21.16
C ARG A 276 2.78 11.82 22.45
N ARG A 277 2.88 11.07 23.55
CA ARG A 277 2.60 11.64 24.87
C ARG A 277 3.69 12.67 25.15
N GLU A 278 3.33 13.95 25.24
CA GLU A 278 4.20 14.94 25.85
C GLU A 278 4.55 14.43 27.26
N ARG A 279 5.85 14.26 27.52
CA ARG A 279 6.38 13.93 28.85
C ARG A 279 6.59 15.21 29.64
#